data_AF-A0AAD1L5S0-F1
#
_entry.id   AF-A0AAD1L5S0-F1
#
_cell.length_a   1.000
_cell.length_b   1.000
_cell.length_c   1.000
_cell.angle_alpha   90.00
_cell.angle_beta   90.00
_cell.angle_gamma   90.00
#
_symmetry.space_group_name_H-M   'P 1'
#
loop_
_entity.id
_entity.type
_entity.pdbx_description
1 polymer ?
#
loop_
_entity_poly.entity_id
_entity_poly.type
_entity_poly.pdbx_seq_one_letter_code
_entity_poly.pdbx_strand_id
1 'polypeptide(L)'
;MGIFNRIKKALGLEVRKGFRRWSTSELEEKKAYLENKSAEEFTAKDHHLSAEWVIQRYLPVGEEPTPEQWSEVSGDIQQKIDINLNKAAAGELLKTEYMQPARYTLTKDDFLSDIVPAFSRFDWLPNPHSKDWQGREIWESLYEFTQPYSFKHGEAKDALMSICDTYQAMHLVMDLARTYSQICQAQLDGSTRIKVVCSGKHCDDCMTLVGTKLGVDELLATFKNGVPKFPHPLHYEDEVRWCPAPFLSPESPLKDDDDPEFHAFLVDLFDGPEKHKDKSN
;
A
#
# COMPACT_ATOMS: atom_id res chain seq x y z
N MET A 1 -14.30 -15.58 47.39
CA MET A 1 -13.30 -16.23 46.51
C MET A 1 -12.34 -17.02 47.38
N GLY A 2 -12.32 -18.35 47.24
CA GLY A 2 -11.72 -19.25 48.23
C GLY A 2 -10.19 -19.41 48.17
N ILE A 3 -9.63 -19.86 49.29
CA ILE A 3 -8.18 -20.12 49.50
C ILE A 3 -7.57 -21.00 48.40
N PHE A 4 -8.34 -21.96 47.86
CA PHE A 4 -7.96 -22.80 46.71
C PHE A 4 -7.45 -22.01 45.49
N ASN A 5 -7.99 -20.82 45.20
CA ASN A 5 -7.53 -20.02 44.04
C ASN A 5 -6.15 -19.40 44.27
N ARG A 6 -5.80 -19.07 45.53
CA ARG A 6 -4.45 -18.59 45.88
C ARG A 6 -3.44 -19.73 45.85
N ILE A 7 -3.84 -20.92 46.30
CA ILE A 7 -2.99 -22.13 46.27
C ILE A 7 -2.68 -22.54 44.82
N LYS A 8 -3.66 -22.54 43.90
CA LYS A 8 -3.40 -22.79 42.48
C LYS A 8 -2.36 -21.82 41.90
N LYS A 9 -2.51 -20.53 42.19
CA LYS A 9 -1.60 -19.48 41.70
C LYS A 9 -0.19 -19.59 42.29
N ALA A 10 -0.06 -20.00 43.55
CA ALA A 10 1.22 -20.23 44.22
C ALA A 10 1.93 -21.53 43.79
N LEU A 11 1.18 -22.52 43.28
CA LEU A 11 1.72 -23.82 42.81
C LEU A 11 1.93 -23.88 41.29
N GLY A 12 1.72 -22.78 40.54
CA GLY A 12 1.77 -22.82 39.07
C GLY A 12 0.66 -23.67 38.43
N LEU A 13 -0.38 -24.04 39.19
CA LEU A 13 -1.53 -24.85 38.76
C LEU A 13 -2.66 -23.96 38.20
N GLU A 14 -2.31 -22.86 37.55
CA GLU A 14 -3.22 -22.26 36.57
C GLU A 14 -3.35 -23.27 35.42
N VAL A 15 -4.59 -23.57 35.01
CA VAL A 15 -4.82 -24.50 33.91
C VAL A 15 -4.24 -23.84 32.67
N ARG A 16 -3.09 -24.33 32.20
CA ARG A 16 -2.53 -23.96 30.89
C ARG A 16 -3.65 -24.13 29.87
N LYS A 17 -4.18 -23.01 29.38
CA LYS A 17 -5.12 -23.03 28.26
C LYS A 17 -4.32 -23.52 27.07
N GLY A 18 -4.37 -24.82 26.78
CA GLY A 18 -3.76 -25.37 25.57
C GLY A 18 -4.34 -24.66 24.33
N PHE A 19 -3.55 -24.61 23.25
CA PHE A 19 -4.02 -24.04 21.99
C PHE A 19 -5.31 -24.73 21.55
N ARG A 20 -6.32 -23.94 21.18
CA ARG A 20 -7.55 -24.43 20.55
C ARG A 20 -7.80 -23.62 19.31
N ARG A 21 -7.70 -24.26 18.14
CA ARG A 21 -8.07 -23.66 16.86
C ARG A 21 -9.51 -23.14 16.93
N TRP A 22 -9.72 -21.88 16.55
CA TRP A 22 -11.06 -21.30 16.38
C TRP A 22 -11.65 -21.69 15.03
N SER A 23 -12.97 -21.85 14.95
CA SER A 23 -13.64 -21.97 13.66
C SER A 23 -13.59 -20.65 12.87
N THR A 24 -13.85 -20.70 11.56
CA THR A 24 -14.01 -19.50 10.72
C THR A 24 -15.08 -18.55 11.27
N SER A 25 -16.21 -19.09 11.77
CA SER A 25 -17.27 -18.27 12.36
C SER A 25 -16.83 -17.58 13.65
N GLU A 26 -16.04 -18.26 14.48
CA GLU A 26 -15.47 -17.69 15.70
C GLU A 26 -14.39 -16.63 15.42
N LEU A 27 -13.64 -16.77 14.33
CA LEU A 27 -12.68 -15.77 13.87
C LEU A 27 -13.41 -14.50 13.43
N GLU A 28 -14.46 -14.62 12.60
CA GLU A 28 -15.23 -13.45 12.16
C GLU A 28 -16.04 -12.81 13.31
N GLU A 29 -16.58 -13.59 14.25
CA GLU A 29 -17.23 -13.05 15.46
C GLU A 29 -16.25 -12.19 16.30
N LYS A 30 -15.05 -12.71 16.56
CA LYS A 30 -14.03 -12.00 17.33
C LYS A 30 -13.45 -10.80 16.57
N LYS A 31 -13.31 -10.90 15.24
CA LYS A 31 -12.94 -9.77 14.38
C LYS A 31 -13.96 -8.65 14.50
N ALA A 32 -15.24 -8.95 14.28
CA ALA A 32 -16.32 -7.97 14.39
C ALA A 32 -16.41 -7.37 15.80
N TYR A 33 -16.17 -8.15 16.85
CA TYR A 33 -16.11 -7.64 18.22
C TYR A 33 -14.99 -6.59 18.42
N LEU A 34 -13.80 -6.85 17.86
CA LEU A 34 -12.65 -5.94 17.96
C LEU A 34 -12.83 -4.68 17.09
N GLU A 35 -13.36 -4.83 15.86
CA GLU A 35 -13.57 -3.72 14.92
C GLU A 35 -14.71 -2.77 15.33
N ASN A 36 -15.68 -3.22 16.14
CA ASN A 36 -16.79 -2.40 16.62
C ASN A 36 -16.47 -1.57 17.89
N LYS A 37 -15.25 -1.66 18.44
CA LYS A 37 -14.81 -0.87 19.60
C LYS A 37 -14.02 0.35 19.20
N SER A 38 -14.18 1.46 19.94
CA SER A 38 -13.25 2.59 19.81
C SER A 38 -11.90 2.30 20.50
N ALA A 39 -10.88 3.08 20.18
CA ALA A 39 -9.56 2.95 20.81
C ALA A 39 -9.59 3.23 22.32
N GLU A 40 -10.49 4.10 22.76
CA GLU A 40 -10.70 4.47 24.17
C GLU A 40 -11.43 3.38 24.97
N GLU A 41 -12.20 2.53 24.30
CA GLU A 41 -12.92 1.38 24.89
C GLU A 41 -12.09 0.09 24.93
N PHE A 42 -10.87 0.14 24.37
CA PHE A 42 -10.01 -1.02 24.19
C PHE A 42 -9.28 -1.36 25.49
N THR A 43 -9.56 -2.55 26.03
CA THR A 43 -8.98 -3.04 27.29
C THR A 43 -7.75 -3.91 27.02
N ALA A 44 -6.93 -4.18 28.05
CA ALA A 44 -5.82 -5.13 27.96
C ALA A 44 -6.24 -6.51 27.40
N LYS A 45 -7.45 -6.97 27.75
CA LYS A 45 -8.01 -8.22 27.21
C LYS A 45 -8.32 -8.16 25.72
N ASP A 46 -8.68 -6.99 25.19
CA ASP A 46 -8.95 -6.80 23.77
C ASP A 46 -7.63 -6.79 22.98
N HIS A 47 -6.55 -6.24 23.55
CA HIS A 47 -5.21 -6.36 22.97
C HIS A 47 -4.72 -7.82 22.98
N HIS A 48 -4.90 -8.55 24.08
CA HIS A 48 -4.60 -9.99 24.13
C HIS A 48 -5.43 -10.78 23.10
N LEU A 49 -6.72 -10.46 22.97
CA LEU A 49 -7.63 -11.10 22.01
C LEU A 49 -7.24 -10.79 20.56
N SER A 50 -6.77 -9.57 20.26
CA SER A 50 -6.27 -9.17 18.94
C SER A 50 -5.02 -9.95 18.56
N ALA A 51 -4.07 -10.09 19.49
CA ALA A 51 -2.87 -10.88 19.26
C ALA A 51 -3.19 -12.37 19.07
N GLU A 52 -4.07 -12.95 19.90
CA GLU A 52 -4.55 -14.32 19.72
C GLU A 52 -5.27 -14.48 18.37
N TRP A 53 -6.08 -13.50 17.94
CA TRP A 53 -6.78 -13.53 16.66
C TRP A 53 -5.84 -13.53 15.45
N VAL A 54 -4.78 -12.71 15.47
CA VAL A 54 -3.75 -12.72 14.42
C VAL A 54 -3.11 -14.11 14.35
N ILE A 55 -2.68 -14.69 15.47
CA ILE A 55 -2.07 -16.03 15.48
C ILE A 55 -3.06 -17.09 14.99
N GLN A 56 -4.31 -17.08 15.48
CA GLN A 56 -5.35 -18.05 15.10
C GLN A 56 -5.69 -17.99 13.59
N ARG A 57 -5.61 -16.81 12.99
CA ARG A 57 -5.86 -16.56 11.56
C ARG A 57 -4.74 -17.02 10.63
N TYR A 58 -3.48 -16.86 11.06
CA TYR A 58 -2.30 -17.04 10.20
C TYR A 58 -1.43 -18.27 10.54
N LEU A 59 -1.55 -18.86 11.73
CA LEU A 59 -0.86 -20.12 12.03
C LEU A 59 -1.43 -21.24 11.12
N PRO A 60 -0.64 -21.96 10.32
CA PRO A 60 -1.16 -22.99 9.41
C PRO A 60 -1.89 -24.14 10.12
N VAL A 61 -2.84 -24.77 9.42
CA VAL A 61 -3.53 -25.97 9.92
C VAL A 61 -2.57 -27.16 9.90
N GLY A 62 -2.47 -27.90 11.02
CA GLY A 62 -1.48 -28.96 11.20
C GLY A 62 -0.22 -28.52 11.95
N GLU A 63 0.04 -27.21 12.04
CA GLU A 63 1.12 -26.60 12.82
C GLU A 63 0.61 -26.11 14.19
N GLU A 64 -0.33 -26.85 14.82
CA GLU A 64 -0.84 -26.51 16.14
C GLU A 64 0.25 -26.65 17.24
N PRO A 65 0.59 -25.57 17.98
CA PRO A 65 1.61 -25.66 19.03
C PRO A 65 1.14 -26.54 20.19
N THR A 66 2.11 -27.22 20.81
CA THR A 66 1.87 -27.93 22.06
C THR A 66 1.36 -26.98 23.17
N PRO A 67 0.66 -27.50 24.21
CA PRO A 67 0.22 -26.68 25.33
C PRO A 67 1.37 -25.91 26.02
N GLU A 68 2.58 -26.47 25.99
CA GLU A 68 3.83 -25.88 26.47
C GLU A 68 4.24 -24.68 25.60
N GLN A 69 4.49 -24.89 24.30
CA GLN A 69 4.87 -23.84 23.34
C GLN A 69 3.84 -22.70 23.33
N TRP A 70 2.55 -23.05 23.32
CA TRP A 70 1.48 -22.07 23.35
C TRP A 70 1.49 -21.27 24.66
N SER A 71 1.65 -21.93 25.81
CA SER A 71 1.68 -21.24 27.11
C SER A 71 2.89 -20.33 27.29
N GLU A 72 4.01 -20.62 26.61
CA GLU A 72 5.22 -19.80 26.62
C GLU A 72 5.07 -18.57 25.71
N VAL A 73 4.81 -18.78 24.42
CA VAL A 73 4.70 -17.70 23.42
C VAL A 73 3.52 -16.78 23.72
N SER A 74 2.35 -17.32 24.07
CA SER A 74 1.20 -16.45 24.43
C SER A 74 1.44 -15.67 25.73
N GLY A 75 2.22 -16.23 26.67
CA GLY A 75 2.64 -15.54 27.89
C GLY A 75 3.59 -14.38 27.63
N ASP A 76 4.64 -14.59 26.81
CA ASP A 76 5.59 -13.54 26.41
C ASP A 76 4.90 -12.42 25.63
N ILE A 77 4.01 -12.74 24.68
CA ILE A 77 3.23 -11.75 23.93
C ILE A 77 2.32 -10.94 24.86
N GLN A 78 1.58 -11.60 25.77
CA GLN A 78 0.74 -10.90 26.75
C GLN A 78 1.56 -10.01 27.68
N GLN A 79 2.73 -10.48 28.14
CA GLN A 79 3.64 -9.68 28.96
C GLN A 79 4.18 -8.46 28.21
N LYS A 80 4.54 -8.59 26.93
CA LYS A 80 4.98 -7.47 26.08
C LYS A 80 3.86 -6.45 25.87
N ILE A 81 2.62 -6.91 25.63
CA ILE A 81 1.43 -6.06 25.55
C ILE A 81 1.24 -5.31 26.88
N ASP A 82 1.24 -5.99 28.01
CA ASP A 82 1.02 -5.39 29.33
C ASP A 82 2.13 -4.38 29.67
N ILE A 83 3.39 -4.65 29.34
CA ILE A 83 4.50 -3.69 29.47
C ILE A 83 4.23 -2.43 28.64
N ASN A 84 3.79 -2.59 27.38
CA ASN A 84 3.51 -1.45 26.51
C ASN A 84 2.29 -0.65 26.99
N LEU A 85 1.24 -1.29 27.50
CA LEU A 85 0.08 -0.60 28.08
C LEU A 85 0.45 0.17 29.35
N ASN A 86 1.30 -0.40 30.21
CA ASN A 86 1.81 0.30 31.39
C ASN A 86 2.68 1.51 31.00
N LYS A 87 3.54 1.38 29.98
CA LYS A 87 4.31 2.51 29.43
C LYS A 87 3.41 3.58 28.81
N ALA A 88 2.37 3.20 28.09
CA ALA A 88 1.39 4.14 27.53
C ALA A 88 0.67 4.91 28.65
N ALA A 89 0.22 4.23 29.70
CA ALA A 89 -0.40 4.86 30.87
C ALA A 89 0.56 5.79 31.64
N ALA A 90 1.87 5.49 31.66
CA ALA A 90 2.91 6.34 32.23
C ALA A 90 3.34 7.51 31.32
N GLY A 91 2.89 7.55 30.05
CA GLY A 91 3.39 8.50 29.04
C GLY A 91 4.81 8.19 28.54
N GLU A 92 5.36 7.02 28.88
CA GLU A 92 6.71 6.55 28.56
C GLU A 92 6.76 5.68 27.30
N LEU A 93 5.63 5.50 26.60
CA LEU A 93 5.64 4.81 25.32
C LEU A 93 6.50 5.63 24.35
N LEU A 94 7.66 5.08 23.98
CA LEU A 94 8.39 5.54 22.80
C LEU A 94 7.37 5.60 21.68
N LYS A 95 7.16 6.79 21.08
CA LYS A 95 6.53 6.85 19.78
C LYS A 95 7.38 5.96 18.89
N THR A 96 6.87 4.79 18.53
CA THR A 96 7.24 4.18 17.25
C THR A 96 7.02 5.29 16.25
N GLU A 97 8.12 5.81 15.71
CA GLU A 97 8.02 6.79 14.64
C GLU A 97 7.10 6.18 13.60
N TYR A 98 6.02 6.90 13.26
CA TYR A 98 5.26 6.55 12.07
C TYR A 98 6.27 6.63 10.95
N MET A 99 6.81 5.47 10.53
CA MET A 99 7.47 5.34 9.25
C MET A 99 6.41 5.76 8.25
N GLN A 100 6.50 7.00 7.77
CA GLN A 100 5.65 7.38 6.66
C GLN A 100 6.00 6.42 5.53
N PRO A 101 5.01 5.72 4.94
CA PRO A 101 5.25 4.90 3.77
C PRO A 101 6.03 5.73 2.75
N ALA A 102 7.05 5.13 2.14
CA ALA A 102 7.92 5.84 1.21
C ALA A 102 7.05 6.45 0.10
N ARG A 103 6.95 7.79 0.07
CA ARG A 103 6.14 8.48 -0.92
C ARG A 103 6.92 8.58 -2.21
N TYR A 104 6.36 8.04 -3.28
CA TYR A 104 6.90 8.24 -4.61
C TYR A 104 6.95 9.75 -4.91
N THR A 105 8.12 10.20 -5.37
CA THR A 105 8.35 11.59 -5.78
C THR A 105 8.86 11.54 -7.22
N LEU A 106 8.06 12.05 -8.15
CA LEU A 106 8.40 12.09 -9.57
C LEU A 106 9.68 12.91 -9.79
N THR A 107 10.73 12.25 -10.28
CA THR A 107 12.00 12.91 -10.60
C THR A 107 12.04 13.38 -12.07
N LYS A 108 13.03 14.22 -12.40
CA LYS A 108 13.30 14.60 -13.80
C LYS A 108 13.66 13.39 -14.67
N ASP A 109 14.40 12.44 -14.12
CA ASP A 109 14.86 11.26 -14.86
C ASP A 109 13.69 10.32 -15.17
N ASP A 110 12.80 10.09 -14.20
CA ASP A 110 11.56 9.34 -14.40
C ASP A 110 10.66 10.02 -15.45
N PHE A 111 10.52 11.35 -15.39
CA PHE A 111 9.72 12.09 -16.36
C PHE A 111 10.30 11.97 -17.78
N LEU A 112 11.61 12.10 -17.93
CA LEU A 112 12.31 12.02 -19.21
C LEU A 112 12.33 10.60 -19.80
N SER A 113 12.43 9.57 -18.95
CA SER A 113 12.50 8.17 -19.39
C SER A 113 11.13 7.53 -19.62
N ASP A 114 10.14 7.82 -18.77
CA ASP A 114 8.89 7.07 -18.72
C ASP A 114 7.65 7.88 -19.12
N ILE A 115 7.68 9.22 -19.05
CA ILE A 115 6.54 10.09 -19.43
C ILE A 115 6.74 10.76 -20.79
N VAL A 116 7.91 11.34 -21.06
CA VAL A 116 8.23 12.02 -22.33
C VAL A 116 8.00 11.15 -23.58
N PRO A 117 8.31 9.83 -23.61
CA PRO A 117 8.02 8.98 -24.78
C PRO A 117 6.55 8.94 -25.19
N ALA A 118 5.63 9.10 -24.23
CA ALA A 118 4.19 9.11 -24.48
C ALA A 118 3.73 10.33 -25.32
N PHE A 119 4.52 11.41 -25.37
CA PHE A 119 4.13 12.65 -26.07
C PHE A 119 3.90 12.42 -27.57
N SER A 120 4.60 11.45 -28.16
CA SER A 120 4.45 11.06 -29.57
C SER A 120 3.06 10.51 -29.94
N ARG A 121 2.20 10.23 -28.96
CA ARG A 121 0.80 9.78 -29.16
C ARG A 121 -0.22 10.91 -29.13
N PHE A 122 0.21 12.13 -28.86
CA PHE A 122 -0.67 13.29 -28.71
C PHE A 122 -0.21 14.36 -29.69
N ASP A 123 -0.77 14.37 -30.91
CA ASP A 123 -0.31 15.16 -32.06
C ASP A 123 -0.20 16.68 -31.84
N TRP A 124 -0.78 17.20 -30.76
CA TRP A 124 -0.74 18.60 -30.35
C TRP A 124 0.32 18.92 -29.27
N LEU A 125 0.95 17.90 -28.67
CA LEU A 125 2.12 18.12 -27.84
C LEU A 125 3.32 18.45 -28.74
N PRO A 126 4.05 19.53 -28.46
CA PRO A 126 5.25 19.85 -29.21
C PRO A 126 6.33 18.79 -28.98
N ASN A 127 7.24 18.63 -29.95
CA ASN A 127 8.38 17.73 -29.82
C ASN A 127 9.16 18.05 -28.52
N PRO A 128 9.23 17.11 -27.55
CA PRO A 128 9.83 17.36 -26.23
C PRO A 128 11.29 17.81 -26.28
N HIS A 129 12.05 17.38 -27.30
CA HIS A 129 13.47 17.69 -27.47
C HIS A 129 13.74 18.91 -28.35
N SER A 130 12.70 19.53 -28.92
CA SER A 130 12.85 20.85 -29.52
C SER A 130 13.19 21.88 -28.45
N LYS A 131 13.92 22.93 -28.85
CA LYS A 131 14.38 23.99 -27.96
C LYS A 131 13.36 25.12 -27.89
N ASP A 132 13.12 25.66 -26.70
CA ASP A 132 12.40 26.92 -26.50
C ASP A 132 13.26 28.12 -26.95
N TRP A 133 12.68 29.32 -26.89
CA TRP A 133 13.39 30.56 -27.26
C TRP A 133 14.55 30.94 -26.32
N GLN A 134 14.70 30.24 -25.19
CA GLN A 134 15.79 30.39 -24.22
C GLN A 134 16.87 29.29 -24.38
N GLY A 135 16.67 28.32 -25.27
CA GLY A 135 17.58 27.20 -25.49
C GLY A 135 17.41 26.01 -24.54
N ARG A 136 16.32 25.95 -23.78
CA ARG A 136 15.94 24.80 -22.92
C ARG A 136 15.15 23.79 -23.72
N GLU A 137 15.10 22.53 -23.30
CA GLU A 137 14.22 21.55 -23.96
C GLU A 137 12.78 21.74 -23.50
N ILE A 138 11.83 21.59 -24.43
CA ILE A 138 10.40 21.76 -24.18
C ILE A 138 9.91 20.84 -23.05
N TRP A 139 10.45 19.62 -22.93
CA TRP A 139 10.12 18.73 -21.82
C TRP A 139 10.50 19.31 -20.45
N GLU A 140 11.53 20.15 -20.35
CA GLU A 140 11.91 20.76 -19.08
C GLU A 140 10.85 21.75 -18.59
N SER A 141 10.26 22.53 -19.51
CA SER A 141 9.15 23.43 -19.20
C SER A 141 7.87 22.65 -18.86
N LEU A 142 7.60 21.55 -19.58
CA LEU A 142 6.46 20.67 -19.28
C LEU A 142 6.62 19.94 -17.93
N TYR A 143 7.85 19.55 -17.56
CA TYR A 143 8.15 18.96 -16.24
C TYR A 143 7.80 19.92 -15.10
N GLU A 144 8.09 21.22 -15.22
CA GLU A 144 7.81 22.19 -14.14
C GLU A 144 6.30 22.27 -13.80
N PHE A 145 5.38 21.95 -14.72
CA PHE A 145 3.93 21.84 -14.42
C PHE A 145 3.54 20.63 -13.56
N THR A 146 4.41 19.63 -13.43
CA THR A 146 4.20 18.46 -12.55
C THR A 146 4.61 18.74 -11.10
N GLN A 147 5.36 19.82 -10.88
CA GLN A 147 5.96 20.16 -9.60
C GLN A 147 5.01 21.02 -8.75
N PRO A 148 5.26 21.18 -7.43
CA PRO A 148 4.50 22.12 -6.61
C PRO A 148 4.51 23.54 -7.19
N TYR A 149 3.35 24.20 -7.17
CA TYR A 149 3.15 25.50 -7.80
C TYR A 149 4.16 26.55 -7.33
N SER A 150 4.89 27.14 -8.29
CA SER A 150 5.96 28.10 -8.03
C SER A 150 6.09 29.12 -9.17
N PHE A 151 6.93 30.14 -9.01
CA PHE A 151 7.16 31.17 -10.04
C PHE A 151 7.60 30.58 -11.39
N LYS A 152 8.30 29.43 -11.37
CA LYS A 152 8.73 28.70 -12.55
C LYS A 152 7.58 28.22 -13.45
N HIS A 153 6.38 28.02 -12.90
CA HIS A 153 5.20 27.73 -13.72
C HIS A 153 4.88 28.88 -14.70
N GLY A 154 5.13 30.12 -14.29
CA GLY A 154 5.03 31.29 -15.17
C GLY A 154 6.07 31.24 -16.28
N GLU A 155 7.33 31.03 -15.93
CA GLU A 155 8.44 30.91 -16.90
C GLU A 155 8.25 29.76 -17.90
N ALA A 156 7.74 28.61 -17.45
CA ALA A 156 7.40 27.47 -18.28
C ALA A 156 6.22 27.77 -19.23
N LYS A 157 5.18 28.44 -18.73
CA LYS A 157 4.04 28.87 -19.54
C LYS A 157 4.45 29.88 -20.61
N ASP A 158 5.23 30.90 -20.24
CA ASP A 158 5.70 31.94 -21.16
C ASP A 158 6.65 31.35 -22.24
N ALA A 159 7.41 30.31 -21.91
CA ALA A 159 8.24 29.58 -22.88
C ALA A 159 7.44 28.77 -23.89
N LEU A 160 6.31 28.18 -23.47
CA LEU A 160 5.47 27.32 -24.31
C LEU A 160 4.34 28.08 -25.05
N MET A 161 4.04 29.32 -24.64
CA MET A 161 2.94 30.15 -25.16
C MET A 161 2.94 30.40 -26.67
N SER A 162 4.12 30.41 -27.30
CA SER A 162 4.29 30.56 -28.76
C SER A 162 4.38 29.23 -29.51
N ILE A 163 4.35 28.11 -28.80
CA ILE A 163 4.68 26.77 -29.31
C ILE A 163 3.44 25.88 -29.34
N CYS A 164 2.62 25.89 -28.30
CA CYS A 164 1.42 25.04 -28.18
C CYS A 164 0.33 25.70 -27.34
N ASP A 165 -0.86 25.08 -27.31
CA ASP A 165 -1.87 25.41 -26.29
C ASP A 165 -1.34 24.98 -24.91
N THR A 166 -0.83 25.96 -24.16
CA THR A 166 -0.22 25.73 -22.84
C THR A 166 -1.20 25.15 -21.82
N TYR A 167 -2.50 25.41 -21.96
CA TYR A 167 -3.50 24.93 -21.03
C TYR A 167 -3.76 23.43 -21.26
N GLN A 168 -3.96 23.04 -22.52
CA GLN A 168 -4.11 21.64 -22.91
C GLN A 168 -2.83 20.82 -22.60
N ALA A 169 -1.66 21.37 -22.91
CA ALA A 169 -0.38 20.73 -22.64
C ALA A 169 -0.13 20.53 -21.13
N MET A 170 -0.39 21.56 -20.31
CA MET A 170 -0.31 21.49 -18.86
C MET A 170 -1.23 20.39 -18.30
N HIS A 171 -2.52 20.40 -18.67
CA HIS A 171 -3.48 19.43 -18.16
C HIS A 171 -3.15 17.98 -18.53
N LEU A 172 -2.75 17.71 -19.78
CA LEU A 172 -2.35 16.38 -20.22
C LEU A 172 -1.09 15.89 -19.51
N VAL A 173 -0.08 16.75 -19.34
CA VAL A 173 1.18 16.39 -18.66
C VAL A 173 0.95 16.16 -17.17
N MET A 174 0.07 16.93 -16.52
CA MET A 174 -0.37 16.68 -15.15
C MET A 174 -1.12 15.34 -15.02
N ASP A 175 -1.96 14.97 -15.99
CA ASP A 175 -2.65 13.67 -15.98
C ASP A 175 -1.69 12.48 -16.16
N LEU A 176 -0.73 12.59 -17.09
CA LEU A 176 0.33 11.59 -17.29
C LEU A 176 1.15 11.42 -16.00
N ALA A 177 1.64 12.52 -15.43
CA ALA A 177 2.44 12.53 -14.21
C ALA A 177 1.68 11.99 -12.99
N ARG A 178 0.41 12.39 -12.82
CA ARG A 178 -0.49 11.89 -11.76
C ARG A 178 -0.69 10.38 -11.87
N THR A 179 -1.00 9.89 -13.08
CA THR A 179 -1.28 8.47 -13.32
C THR A 179 -0.05 7.60 -13.10
N TYR A 180 1.09 7.99 -13.69
CA TYR A 180 2.37 7.31 -13.48
C TYR A 180 2.74 7.27 -11.98
N SER A 181 2.68 8.42 -11.30
CA SER A 181 3.01 8.50 -9.86
C SER A 181 2.10 7.64 -8.98
N GLN A 182 0.82 7.51 -9.32
CA GLN A 182 -0.11 6.61 -8.61
C GLN A 182 0.27 5.13 -8.78
N ILE A 183 0.74 4.73 -9.97
CA ILE A 183 1.16 3.35 -10.23
C ILE A 183 2.51 3.06 -9.56
N CYS A 184 3.47 4.00 -9.59
CA CYS A 184 4.73 3.89 -8.85
C CYS A 184 4.51 3.82 -7.33
N GLN A 185 3.58 4.62 -6.77
CA GLN A 185 3.21 4.52 -5.36
C GLN A 185 2.62 3.14 -5.05
N ALA A 186 1.71 2.63 -5.87
CA ALA A 186 1.15 1.28 -5.70
C ALA A 186 2.24 0.19 -5.70
N GLN A 187 3.26 0.32 -6.55
CA GLN A 187 4.41 -0.59 -6.58
C GLN A 187 5.25 -0.50 -5.29
N LEU A 188 5.52 0.72 -4.79
CA LEU A 188 6.22 0.93 -3.51
C LEU A 188 5.43 0.42 -2.30
N ASP A 189 4.10 0.51 -2.36
CA ASP A 189 3.18 0.01 -1.33
C ASP A 189 2.97 -1.53 -1.41
N GLY A 190 3.61 -2.21 -2.36
CA GLY A 190 3.57 -3.66 -2.53
C GLY A 190 2.37 -4.20 -3.31
N SER A 191 1.53 -3.35 -3.89
CA SER A 191 0.41 -3.77 -4.73
C SER A 191 0.91 -4.35 -6.05
N THR A 192 0.53 -5.61 -6.36
CA THR A 192 0.77 -6.22 -7.68
C THR A 192 -0.31 -5.85 -8.70
N ARG A 193 -1.49 -5.40 -8.23
CA ARG A 193 -2.67 -5.09 -9.04
C ARG A 193 -3.31 -3.78 -8.62
N ILE A 194 -3.96 -3.13 -9.59
CA ILE A 194 -4.80 -1.95 -9.41
C ILE A 194 -6.19 -2.24 -9.99
N LYS A 195 -7.23 -1.97 -9.20
CA LYS A 195 -8.62 -2.00 -9.64
C LYS A 195 -9.00 -0.68 -10.29
N VAL A 196 -9.58 -0.73 -11.49
CA VAL A 196 -10.16 0.43 -12.17
C VAL A 196 -11.53 0.74 -11.54
N VAL A 197 -11.74 1.98 -11.11
CA VAL A 197 -12.99 2.44 -10.48
C VAL A 197 -13.55 3.62 -11.27
N CYS A 198 -14.87 3.65 -11.48
CA CYS A 198 -15.53 4.76 -12.15
C CYS A 198 -15.51 6.01 -11.25
N SER A 199 -14.92 7.09 -11.78
CA SER A 199 -14.79 8.39 -11.09
C SER A 199 -15.50 9.55 -11.80
N GLY A 200 -16.10 9.32 -12.97
CA GLY A 200 -16.71 10.37 -13.77
C GLY A 200 -17.07 9.92 -15.18
N LYS A 201 -17.18 10.87 -16.10
CA LYS A 201 -17.34 10.57 -17.53
C LYS A 201 -16.00 10.18 -18.13
N HIS A 202 -15.91 8.95 -18.62
CA HIS A 202 -14.80 8.44 -19.43
C HIS A 202 -15.36 7.89 -20.75
N CYS A 203 -14.50 7.59 -21.73
CA CYS A 203 -14.91 6.95 -22.97
C CYS A 203 -15.36 5.50 -22.73
N ASP A 204 -16.08 4.92 -23.70
CA ASP A 204 -16.62 3.57 -23.60
C ASP A 204 -15.54 2.51 -23.29
N ASP A 205 -14.35 2.60 -23.91
CA ASP A 205 -13.22 1.71 -23.62
C ASP A 205 -12.81 1.77 -22.14
N CYS A 206 -12.62 2.96 -21.58
CA CYS A 206 -12.35 3.15 -20.15
C CYS A 206 -13.50 2.64 -19.27
N MET A 207 -14.75 2.81 -19.70
CA MET A 207 -15.93 2.34 -18.97
C MET A 207 -16.04 0.81 -18.96
N THR A 208 -15.65 0.11 -20.04
CA THR A 208 -15.60 -1.37 -20.07
C THR A 208 -14.57 -1.95 -19.11
N LEU A 209 -13.53 -1.18 -18.75
CA LEU A 209 -12.50 -1.60 -17.80
C LEU A 209 -12.91 -1.42 -16.34
N VAL A 210 -14.03 -0.75 -16.03
CA VAL A 210 -14.47 -0.52 -14.64
C VAL A 210 -14.71 -1.86 -13.92
N GLY A 211 -14.11 -2.00 -12.74
CA GLY A 211 -14.13 -3.22 -11.94
C GLY A 211 -13.03 -4.24 -12.29
N THR A 212 -12.36 -4.10 -13.43
CA THR A 212 -11.22 -4.96 -13.80
C THR A 212 -9.98 -4.65 -12.94
N LYS A 213 -9.12 -5.66 -12.77
CA LYS A 213 -7.84 -5.58 -12.05
C LYS A 213 -6.68 -5.64 -13.05
N LEU A 214 -5.93 -4.56 -13.20
CA LEU A 214 -4.77 -4.46 -14.10
C LEU A 214 -3.46 -4.71 -13.33
N GLY A 215 -2.44 -5.28 -13.96
CA GLY A 215 -1.13 -5.46 -13.33
C GLY A 215 -0.35 -4.14 -13.19
N VAL A 216 0.31 -3.93 -12.05
CA VAL A 216 1.11 -2.72 -11.80
C VAL A 216 2.31 -2.65 -12.75
N ASP A 217 3.09 -3.73 -12.84
CA ASP A 217 4.27 -3.77 -13.73
C ASP A 217 3.89 -3.68 -15.21
N GLU A 218 2.75 -4.24 -15.61
CA GLU A 218 2.21 -4.11 -16.97
C GLU A 218 1.90 -2.65 -17.30
N LEU A 219 1.26 -1.92 -16.38
CA LEU A 219 0.95 -0.50 -16.55
C LEU A 219 2.24 0.35 -16.63
N LEU A 220 3.22 0.11 -15.76
CA LEU A 220 4.52 0.81 -15.82
C LEU A 220 5.27 0.51 -17.13
N ALA A 221 5.23 -0.74 -17.62
CA ALA A 221 5.79 -1.10 -18.91
C ALA A 221 5.11 -0.35 -20.08
N THR A 222 3.81 -0.05 -19.99
CA THR A 222 3.15 0.77 -21.03
C THR A 222 3.66 2.21 -21.09
N PHE A 223 4.03 2.82 -19.95
CA PHE A 223 4.68 4.13 -19.91
C PHE A 223 6.08 4.10 -20.55
N LYS A 224 6.93 3.15 -20.13
CA LYS A 224 8.29 2.95 -20.66
C LYS A 224 8.33 2.71 -22.18
N ASN A 225 7.31 2.07 -22.72
CA ASN A 225 7.16 1.83 -24.16
C ASN A 225 6.54 3.01 -24.93
N GLY A 226 6.29 4.16 -24.27
CA GLY A 226 5.65 5.34 -24.87
C GLY A 226 4.17 5.13 -25.24
N VAL A 227 3.54 4.04 -24.78
CA VAL A 227 2.16 3.66 -25.11
C VAL A 227 1.29 3.50 -23.85
N PRO A 228 1.27 4.48 -22.92
CA PRO A 228 0.56 4.33 -21.66
C PRO A 228 -0.91 4.00 -21.87
N LYS A 229 -1.45 3.10 -21.03
CA LYS A 229 -2.86 2.73 -21.10
C LYS A 229 -3.79 3.89 -20.68
N PHE A 230 -3.33 4.75 -19.77
CA PHE A 230 -4.02 5.97 -19.37
C PHE A 230 -3.02 7.09 -19.01
N PRO A 231 -3.37 8.37 -19.22
CA PRO A 231 -4.37 8.85 -20.18
C PRO A 231 -4.05 8.37 -21.60
N HIS A 232 -5.04 8.34 -22.48
CA HIS A 232 -4.87 7.97 -23.89
C HIS A 232 -5.60 8.95 -24.80
N PRO A 233 -5.12 9.18 -26.05
CA PRO A 233 -5.83 10.02 -27.01
C PRO A 233 -7.23 9.45 -27.31
N LEU A 234 -8.15 10.35 -27.65
CA LEU A 234 -9.47 10.04 -28.19
C LEU A 234 -9.47 10.23 -29.71
N HIS A 235 -10.58 9.87 -30.37
CA HIS A 235 -10.65 10.00 -31.82
C HIS A 235 -10.77 11.48 -32.22
N TYR A 236 -10.27 11.82 -33.41
CA TYR A 236 -10.17 13.22 -33.86
C TYR A 236 -11.54 13.95 -33.99
N GLU A 237 -12.64 13.19 -33.99
CA GLU A 237 -14.01 13.71 -34.07
C GLU A 237 -14.60 14.09 -32.70
N ASP A 238 -13.93 13.76 -31.59
CA ASP A 238 -14.38 14.06 -30.22
C ASP A 238 -14.07 15.52 -29.81
N GLU A 239 -15.00 16.19 -29.10
CA GLU A 239 -14.78 17.53 -28.53
C GLU A 239 -13.64 17.56 -27.48
N VAL A 240 -13.33 16.40 -26.90
CA VAL A 240 -12.28 16.21 -25.88
C VAL A 240 -11.18 15.33 -26.47
N ARG A 241 -9.92 15.79 -26.43
CA ARG A 241 -8.83 15.16 -27.20
C ARG A 241 -8.18 13.92 -26.54
N TRP A 242 -8.37 13.71 -25.24
CA TRP A 242 -7.88 12.53 -24.53
C TRP A 242 -8.85 12.09 -23.45
N CYS A 243 -8.83 10.80 -23.11
CA CYS A 243 -9.52 10.31 -21.94
C CYS A 243 -8.56 10.40 -20.73
N PRO A 244 -8.92 11.12 -19.65
CA PRO A 244 -8.16 11.07 -18.42
C PRO A 244 -8.27 9.68 -17.78
N ALA A 245 -7.25 9.29 -17.02
CA ALA A 245 -7.29 8.03 -16.27
C ALA A 245 -8.50 7.97 -15.32
N PRO A 246 -9.27 6.86 -15.31
CA PRO A 246 -10.22 6.55 -14.24
C PRO A 246 -9.50 6.47 -12.89
N PHE A 247 -10.27 6.44 -11.79
CA PHE A 247 -9.67 6.25 -10.47
C PHE A 247 -9.01 4.87 -10.37
N LEU A 248 -7.71 4.89 -10.16
CA LEU A 248 -6.88 3.72 -9.96
C LEU A 248 -6.82 3.44 -8.45
N SER A 249 -7.50 2.38 -8.02
CA SER A 249 -7.47 1.92 -6.63
C SER A 249 -6.46 0.78 -6.52
N PRO A 250 -5.28 0.97 -5.89
CA PRO A 250 -4.38 -0.13 -5.59
C PRO A 250 -5.12 -1.21 -4.79
N GLU A 251 -4.84 -2.47 -5.08
CA GLU A 251 -5.30 -3.54 -4.21
C GLU A 251 -4.41 -3.56 -2.98
N SER A 252 -5.00 -3.57 -1.79
CA SER A 252 -4.25 -3.86 -0.56
C SER A 252 -3.46 -5.15 -0.74
N PRO A 253 -2.23 -5.26 -0.23
CA PRO A 253 -1.37 -6.44 -0.44
C PRO A 253 -1.84 -7.74 0.27
N LEU A 254 -3.15 -7.93 0.50
CA LEU A 254 -3.86 -9.04 1.15
C LEU A 254 -5.28 -9.13 0.52
N LYS A 255 -5.92 -10.25 0.12
CA LYS A 255 -5.65 -11.71 0.18
C LYS A 255 -5.76 -12.37 -1.22
N ASP A 256 -5.60 -13.67 -1.47
CA ASP A 256 -5.61 -14.89 -0.62
C ASP A 256 -4.23 -15.53 -0.40
N ASP A 257 -4.12 -16.38 0.64
CA ASP A 257 -2.89 -17.03 1.14
C ASP A 257 -1.76 -16.12 1.68
N ASP A 258 -2.12 -14.94 2.21
CA ASP A 258 -1.23 -13.95 2.86
C ASP A 258 0.08 -14.48 3.46
N ASP A 259 1.16 -13.85 2.99
CA ASP A 259 2.51 -13.83 3.57
C ASP A 259 3.05 -15.18 4.09
N PRO A 260 3.67 -16.00 3.20
CA PRO A 260 4.39 -17.19 3.62
C PRO A 260 5.60 -16.89 4.53
N GLU A 261 6.16 -15.67 4.53
CA GLU A 261 7.20 -15.27 5.48
C GLU A 261 6.60 -15.04 6.88
N PHE A 262 5.39 -14.49 6.98
CA PHE A 262 4.67 -14.38 8.25
C PHE A 262 4.17 -15.73 8.76
N HIS A 263 3.70 -16.62 7.87
CA HIS A 263 3.40 -18.02 8.24
C HIS A 263 4.67 -18.73 8.75
N ALA A 264 5.79 -18.62 8.04
CA ALA A 264 7.07 -19.18 8.46
C ALA A 264 7.54 -18.57 9.80
N PHE A 265 7.46 -17.25 9.97
CA PHE A 265 7.77 -16.57 11.22
C PHE A 265 6.92 -17.07 12.39
N LEU A 266 5.61 -17.29 12.19
CA LEU A 266 4.75 -17.84 13.24
C LEU A 266 5.14 -19.27 13.59
N VAL A 267 5.47 -20.12 12.60
CA VAL A 267 5.97 -21.48 12.85
C VAL A 267 7.30 -21.44 13.61
N ASP A 268 8.30 -20.67 13.14
CA ASP A 268 9.60 -20.49 13.78
C ASP A 268 9.48 -19.93 15.22
N LEU A 269 8.52 -19.04 15.47
CA LEU A 269 8.21 -18.48 16.78
C LEU A 269 7.73 -19.55 17.78
N PHE A 270 6.98 -20.55 17.34
CA PHE A 270 6.56 -21.68 18.18
C PHE A 270 7.58 -22.82 18.23
N ASP A 271 8.35 -23.04 17.16
CA ASP A 271 9.38 -24.07 17.07
C ASP A 271 10.65 -23.74 17.87
N GLY A 272 10.95 -22.45 18.05
CA GLY A 272 12.08 -21.98 18.84
C GLY A 272 13.44 -22.08 18.14
N PRO A 273 14.47 -21.42 18.69
CA PRO A 273 15.74 -21.19 17.98
C PRO A 273 16.62 -22.44 17.80
N GLU A 274 16.24 -23.61 18.34
CA GLU A 274 17.10 -24.81 18.30
C GLU A 274 17.12 -25.50 16.93
N LYS A 275 16.04 -25.42 16.14
CA LYS A 275 15.95 -26.05 14.79
C LYS A 275 16.94 -25.47 13.76
N HIS A 276 17.47 -24.27 13.96
CA HIS A 276 18.44 -23.67 13.02
C HIS A 276 19.88 -24.17 13.19
N LYS A 277 20.21 -24.93 14.24
CA LYS A 277 21.57 -25.49 14.43
C LYS A 277 21.91 -26.62 13.46
N ASP A 278 20.92 -27.41 13.03
CA ASP A 278 21.12 -28.62 12.20
C ASP A 278 21.08 -28.36 10.68
N LYS A 279 20.91 -27.12 10.24
CA LYS A 279 20.94 -26.72 8.81
C LYS A 279 22.24 -26.04 8.38
N SER A 280 23.33 -26.22 9.14
CA SER A 280 24.69 -25.80 8.76
C SER A 280 25.57 -27.02 8.48
N ASN A 281 25.51 -27.53 7.24
CA ASN A 281 26.45 -28.48 6.64
C ASN A 281 26.60 -28.17 5.14
#